data_AF-A0A4Y3NIH3-F1
#
_entry.id   AF-A0A4Y3NIH3-F1
#
_cell.length_a   1.000
_cell.length_b   1.000
_cell.length_c   1.000
_cell.angle_alpha   90.00
_cell.angle_beta   90.00
_cell.angle_gamma   90.00
#
_symmetry.space_group_name_H-M   'P 1'
#
loop_
_entity.id
_entity.type
_entity.pdbx_description
1 polymer ?
#
loop_
_entity_poly.entity_id
_entity_poly.type
_entity_poly.pdbx_seq_one_letter_code
_entity_poly.pdbx_strand_id
1 'polypeptide(L)'
;MKSSIRRTLSATAVAGGTAALMMAGLAGASAHVGADPNKTAANSYALVTFGIPHGCDTFGTTKVAISLPEELNDAQPTVNPNWTVEKVTETLAEPKKLDDGTTITKRTSQIVYTAKTPLDPHLRDALVLSVKLPDAAGKTIYFPTLQTCEQGQTDWSEIAKEGQDPHDLKAPAPSVTITPADAAGDHHAAEAVSTEQASAVTDDGSQARSWAGLIAGIAGLGLGGAAFFRSRSAKPAAAKATTK
;
A
#
# COMPACT_ATOMS: atom_id res chain seq x y z
N MET A 1 2.60 -52.02 23.91
CA MET A 1 3.73 -51.22 23.34
C MET A 1 3.45 -50.51 22.01
N LYS A 2 2.39 -50.81 21.24
CA LYS A 2 2.14 -50.17 19.92
C LYS A 2 1.32 -48.86 19.95
N SER A 3 0.62 -48.56 21.05
CA SER A 3 -0.25 -47.38 21.15
C SER A 3 0.49 -46.09 21.53
N SER A 4 1.63 -46.18 22.21
CA SER A 4 2.39 -45.00 22.68
C SER A 4 3.15 -44.31 21.55
N ILE A 5 3.47 -45.04 20.47
CA ILE A 5 4.21 -44.55 19.29
C ILE A 5 3.32 -43.73 18.36
N ARG A 6 2.00 -44.00 18.34
CA ARG A 6 1.06 -43.27 17.47
C ARG A 6 0.68 -41.90 18.02
N ARG A 7 0.73 -41.70 19.35
CA ARG A 7 0.47 -40.39 19.98
C ARG A 7 1.62 -39.40 19.80
N THR A 8 2.85 -39.88 19.71
CA THR A 8 4.03 -39.03 19.48
C THR A 8 4.15 -38.55 18.03
N LEU A 9 3.58 -39.25 17.06
CA LEU A 9 3.57 -38.83 15.63
C LEU A 9 2.52 -37.75 15.32
N SER A 10 1.45 -37.63 16.10
CA SER A 10 0.42 -36.61 15.87
C SER A 10 0.74 -35.26 16.51
N ALA A 11 1.62 -35.21 17.52
CA ALA A 11 2.02 -33.97 18.17
C ALA A 11 3.06 -33.18 17.35
N THR A 12 3.90 -33.85 16.57
CA THR A 12 4.93 -33.24 15.74
C THR A 12 4.37 -32.55 14.49
N ALA A 13 3.27 -33.05 13.91
CA ALA A 13 2.67 -32.46 12.72
C ALA A 13 1.98 -31.10 13.00
N VAL A 14 1.39 -30.92 14.19
CA VAL A 14 0.71 -29.67 14.57
C VAL A 14 1.71 -28.59 15.00
N ALA A 15 2.81 -28.98 15.68
CA ALA A 15 3.88 -28.06 16.07
C ALA A 15 4.72 -27.57 14.86
N GLY A 16 4.97 -28.44 13.87
CA GLY A 16 5.65 -28.06 12.63
C GLY A 16 4.84 -27.08 11.77
N GLY A 17 3.52 -27.27 11.67
CA GLY A 17 2.65 -26.38 10.91
C GLY A 17 2.52 -24.98 11.50
N THR A 18 2.50 -24.86 12.83
CA THR A 18 2.46 -23.55 13.52
C THR A 18 3.77 -22.78 13.40
N ALA A 19 4.92 -23.45 13.50
CA ALA A 19 6.23 -22.80 13.29
C ALA A 19 6.41 -22.31 11.83
N ALA A 20 5.93 -23.07 10.84
CA ALA A 20 5.97 -22.67 9.44
C ALA A 20 5.03 -21.48 9.14
N LEU A 21 3.84 -21.43 9.76
CA LEU A 21 2.91 -20.31 9.64
C LEU A 21 3.42 -19.03 10.33
N MET A 22 4.16 -19.14 11.44
CA MET A 22 4.79 -17.96 12.06
C MET A 22 5.96 -17.41 11.24
N MET A 23 6.71 -18.26 10.53
CA MET A 23 7.80 -17.80 9.65
C MET A 23 7.28 -17.14 8.37
N ALA A 24 6.10 -17.53 7.89
CA ALA A 24 5.42 -16.88 6.77
C ALA A 24 4.76 -15.53 7.16
N GLY A 25 4.68 -15.24 8.47
CA GLY A 25 4.00 -14.06 9.03
C GLY A 25 4.90 -12.86 9.30
N LEU A 26 6.22 -12.95 9.06
CA LEU A 26 7.06 -11.74 8.96
C LEU A 26 6.78 -11.04 7.62
N ALA A 27 5.53 -10.66 7.38
CA ALA A 27 5.26 -9.52 6.54
C ALA A 27 5.95 -8.35 7.24
N GLY A 28 7.15 -8.01 6.78
CA GLY A 28 7.90 -6.88 7.28
C GLY A 28 6.96 -5.70 7.37
N ALA A 29 6.87 -5.07 8.54
CA ALA A 29 6.20 -3.79 8.66
C ALA A 29 6.76 -2.92 7.53
N SER A 30 5.92 -2.52 6.57
CA SER A 30 6.38 -1.90 5.32
C SER A 30 7.17 -0.62 5.63
N ALA A 31 8.49 -0.71 5.72
CA ALA A 31 9.35 0.37 6.19
C ALA A 31 9.78 1.29 5.04
N HIS A 32 9.37 0.98 3.81
CA HIS A 32 9.81 1.69 2.62
C HIS A 32 8.84 2.82 2.29
N VAL A 33 9.39 3.93 1.78
CA VAL A 33 8.56 4.90 1.07
C VAL A 33 8.01 4.22 -0.19
N GLY A 34 6.70 4.28 -0.39
CA GLY A 34 6.02 3.72 -1.56
C GLY A 34 5.28 4.80 -2.33
N ALA A 35 5.10 4.61 -3.64
CA ALA A 35 4.25 5.45 -4.49
C ALA A 35 3.00 4.67 -4.89
N ASP A 36 1.83 5.22 -4.59
CA ASP A 36 0.52 4.65 -4.95
C ASP A 36 -0.23 5.61 -5.88
N PRO A 37 -0.19 5.37 -7.20
CA PRO A 37 -0.89 6.19 -8.18
C PRO A 37 -2.37 5.80 -8.27
N ASN A 38 -3.27 6.78 -8.27
CA ASN A 38 -4.71 6.52 -8.48
C ASN A 38 -5.06 6.11 -9.92
N LYS A 39 -4.16 6.37 -10.87
CA LYS A 39 -4.20 5.91 -12.26
C LYS A 39 -2.81 5.93 -12.87
N THR A 40 -2.63 5.17 -13.94
CA THR A 40 -1.32 4.95 -14.57
C THR A 40 -1.31 5.24 -16.07
N ALA A 41 -2.44 5.63 -16.67
CA ALA A 41 -2.56 5.83 -18.11
C ALA A 41 -1.64 6.94 -18.63
N ALA A 42 -0.95 6.68 -19.74
CA ALA A 42 -0.13 7.65 -20.46
C ALA A 42 -0.91 8.95 -20.74
N ASN A 43 -0.21 10.09 -20.67
CA ASN A 43 -0.76 11.45 -20.82
C ASN A 43 -1.84 11.89 -19.80
N SER A 44 -2.16 11.08 -18.80
CA SER A 44 -3.15 11.42 -17.79
C SER A 44 -2.56 12.15 -16.57
N TYR A 45 -3.36 12.96 -15.88
CA TYR A 45 -2.99 13.60 -14.61
C TYR A 45 -3.25 12.71 -13.39
N ALA A 46 -2.25 11.98 -12.91
CA ALA A 46 -2.37 11.07 -11.77
C ALA A 46 -2.14 11.79 -10.44
N LEU A 47 -2.87 11.37 -9.40
CA LEU A 47 -2.51 11.61 -8.01
C LEU A 47 -1.64 10.46 -7.55
N VAL A 48 -0.40 10.76 -7.15
CA VAL A 48 0.54 9.79 -6.61
C VAL A 48 0.68 10.04 -5.12
N THR A 49 0.25 9.06 -4.33
CA THR A 49 0.35 9.10 -2.87
C THR A 49 1.65 8.46 -2.44
N PHE A 50 2.52 9.26 -1.83
CA PHE A 50 3.76 8.80 -1.22
C PHE A 50 3.50 8.45 0.25
N GLY A 51 3.55 7.15 0.57
CA GLY A 51 3.44 6.68 1.95
C GLY A 51 4.76 6.90 2.66
N ILE A 52 4.78 7.78 3.67
CA ILE A 52 5.97 8.05 4.48
C ILE A 52 5.93 7.09 5.68
N PRO A 53 6.90 6.15 5.77
CA PRO A 53 6.91 5.11 6.78
C PRO A 53 7.31 5.70 8.15
N HIS A 54 7.61 4.81 9.10
CA HIS A 54 8.22 5.22 10.35
C HIS A 54 9.48 6.06 10.13
N GLY A 55 9.89 6.76 11.19
CA GLY A 55 11.13 7.51 11.21
C GLY A 55 12.38 6.65 10.95
N CYS A 56 13.54 7.30 10.93
CA CYS A 56 14.83 6.64 10.74
C CYS A 56 15.20 6.00 12.08
N ASP A 57 15.14 4.68 12.14
CA ASP A 57 15.19 3.91 13.38
C ASP A 57 14.13 4.39 14.40
N THR A 58 14.56 5.10 15.44
CA THR A 58 13.69 5.65 16.50
C THR A 58 13.53 7.16 16.43
N PHE A 59 14.02 7.82 15.38
CA PHE A 59 14.02 9.28 15.25
C PHE A 59 12.95 9.76 14.29
N GLY A 60 12.20 10.80 14.67
CA GLY A 60 11.09 11.29 13.87
C GLY A 60 11.54 11.90 12.53
N THR A 61 10.70 11.78 11.49
CA THR A 61 11.01 12.35 10.16
C THR A 61 10.82 13.86 10.19
N THR A 62 11.84 14.60 9.76
CA THR A 62 11.83 16.07 9.73
C THR A 62 11.71 16.63 8.31
N LYS A 63 12.16 15.88 7.30
CA LYS A 63 12.10 16.29 5.90
C LYS A 63 11.94 15.08 4.98
N VAL A 64 11.15 15.28 3.92
CA VAL A 64 11.04 14.34 2.81
C VAL A 64 11.26 15.11 1.51
N ALA A 65 12.22 14.67 0.71
CA ALA A 65 12.58 15.33 -0.53
C ALA A 65 12.39 14.35 -1.70
N ILE A 66 11.33 14.55 -2.48
CA ILE A 66 10.90 13.67 -3.57
C ILE A 66 11.43 14.23 -4.88
N SER A 67 12.38 13.55 -5.49
CA SER A 67 12.96 13.92 -6.79
C SER A 67 11.99 13.57 -7.91
N LEU A 68 11.73 14.52 -8.79
CA LEU A 68 10.92 14.31 -9.98
C LEU A 68 11.81 13.75 -11.11
N PRO A 69 11.45 12.60 -11.69
CA PRO A 69 12.20 12.05 -12.82
C PRO A 69 12.07 12.95 -14.06
N GLU A 70 13.09 12.95 -14.92
CA GLU A 70 13.24 13.90 -16.06
C GLU A 70 12.07 13.87 -17.06
N GLU A 71 11.34 12.77 -17.10
CA GLU A 71 10.13 12.59 -17.90
C GLU A 71 9.02 13.56 -17.47
N LEU A 72 9.02 14.02 -16.21
CA LEU A 72 8.05 14.96 -15.67
C LEU A 72 8.57 16.39 -15.73
N ASN A 73 7.72 17.31 -16.18
CA ASN A 73 8.05 18.74 -16.19
C ASN A 73 7.71 19.43 -14.86
N ASP A 74 6.67 18.95 -14.19
CA ASP A 74 6.16 19.57 -12.98
C ASP A 74 5.38 18.58 -12.11
N ALA A 75 5.21 18.93 -10.84
CA ALA A 75 4.27 18.30 -9.91
C ALA A 75 3.57 19.38 -9.08
N GLN A 76 2.29 19.17 -8.80
CA GLN A 76 1.51 20.01 -7.92
C GLN A 76 1.27 19.28 -6.58
N PRO A 77 1.88 19.73 -5.47
CA PRO A 77 1.63 19.13 -4.18
C PRO A 77 0.22 19.42 -3.68
N THR A 78 -0.44 18.42 -3.11
CA THR A 78 -1.65 18.61 -2.29
C THR A 78 -1.26 19.17 -0.93
N VAL A 79 -2.09 20.07 -0.40
CA VAL A 79 -1.89 20.66 0.94
C VAL A 79 -1.93 19.55 2.00
N ASN A 80 -0.87 19.43 2.79
CA ASN A 80 -0.84 18.61 4.00
C ASN A 80 -0.64 19.53 5.23
N PRO A 81 -1.52 19.50 6.24
CA PRO A 81 -1.44 20.40 7.39
C PRO A 81 -0.20 20.20 8.27
N ASN A 82 0.42 19.02 8.24
CA ASN A 82 1.57 18.67 9.07
C ASN A 82 2.91 19.15 8.48
N TRP A 83 2.93 19.59 7.21
CA TRP A 83 4.15 19.90 6.47
C TRP A 83 4.10 21.30 5.85
N THR A 84 5.26 21.92 5.67
CA THR A 84 5.46 22.97 4.68
C THR A 84 6.02 22.34 3.41
N VAL A 85 5.73 22.90 2.24
CA VAL A 85 6.14 22.35 0.95
C VAL A 85 6.79 23.40 0.07
N GLU A 86 7.86 23.02 -0.60
CA GLU A 86 8.62 23.84 -1.55
C GLU A 86 8.83 23.08 -2.86
N LYS A 87 8.73 23.79 -3.99
CA LYS A 87 9.11 23.29 -5.32
C LYS A 87 10.50 23.79 -5.65
N VAL A 88 11.45 22.87 -5.81
CA VAL A 88 12.78 23.20 -6.31
C VAL A 88 12.73 23.12 -7.84
N THR A 89 13.14 24.19 -8.49
CA THR A 89 13.16 24.26 -9.97
C THR A 89 14.58 24.30 -10.49
N GLU A 90 14.79 23.71 -11.66
CA GLU A 90 16.05 23.75 -12.38
C GLU A 90 15.85 24.30 -13.79
N THR A 91 16.91 24.89 -14.34
CA THR A 91 16.94 25.36 -15.72
C THR A 91 17.30 24.20 -16.63
N LEU A 92 16.50 23.99 -17.68
CA LEU A 92 16.78 22.98 -18.69
C LEU A 92 18.00 23.39 -19.53
N ALA A 93 18.80 22.41 -19.94
CA ALA A 93 19.93 22.65 -20.84
C ALA A 93 19.47 23.25 -22.18
N GLU A 94 18.31 22.80 -22.67
CA GLU A 94 17.65 23.32 -23.86
C GLU A 94 16.16 23.57 -23.58
N PRO A 95 15.53 24.60 -24.18
CA PRO A 95 14.10 24.81 -24.05
C PRO A 95 13.30 23.59 -24.54
N LYS A 96 12.34 23.13 -23.74
CA LYS A 96 11.49 21.98 -24.07
C LYS A 96 10.12 22.47 -24.55
N LYS A 97 9.68 21.98 -25.71
CA LYS A 97 8.33 22.21 -26.23
C LYS A 97 7.36 21.17 -25.65
N LEU A 98 6.22 21.63 -25.16
CA LEU A 98 5.14 20.79 -24.62
C LEU A 98 4.08 20.49 -25.68
N ASP A 99 3.23 19.50 -25.41
CA ASP A 99 2.17 19.06 -26.34
C ASP A 99 1.15 20.16 -26.65
N ASP A 100 0.94 21.10 -25.73
CA ASP A 100 0.07 22.27 -25.90
C ASP A 100 0.73 23.39 -26.74
N GLY A 101 1.94 23.16 -27.23
CA GLY A 101 2.72 24.11 -28.02
C GLY A 101 3.52 25.12 -27.22
N THR A 102 3.36 25.18 -25.89
CA THR A 102 4.14 26.05 -25.02
C THR A 102 5.60 25.59 -24.94
N THR A 103 6.50 26.50 -24.57
CA THR A 103 7.92 26.20 -24.38
C THR A 103 8.32 26.55 -22.96
N ILE A 104 8.97 25.61 -22.29
CA ILE A 104 9.49 25.78 -20.94
C ILE A 104 11.02 25.81 -20.96
N THR A 105 11.61 26.63 -20.11
CA THR A 105 13.06 26.68 -19.87
C THR A 105 13.45 26.22 -18.48
N LYS A 106 12.45 25.95 -17.62
CA LYS A 106 12.62 25.41 -16.28
C LYS A 106 11.64 24.27 -16.05
N ARG A 107 12.03 23.32 -15.21
CA ARG A 107 11.16 22.27 -14.69
C ARG A 107 11.27 22.21 -13.17
N THR A 108 10.29 21.61 -12.52
CA THR A 108 10.44 21.21 -11.11
C THR A 108 11.29 19.96 -11.05
N SER A 109 12.40 20.02 -10.34
CA SER A 109 13.30 18.88 -10.14
C SER A 109 13.00 18.13 -8.85
N GLN A 110 12.43 18.80 -7.84
CA GLN A 110 12.15 18.20 -6.54
C GLN A 110 10.96 18.87 -5.85
N ILE A 111 10.20 18.08 -5.08
CA ILE A 111 9.27 18.58 -4.07
C ILE A 111 9.84 18.29 -2.69
N VAL A 112 10.05 19.33 -1.90
CA VAL A 112 10.62 19.23 -0.55
C VAL A 112 9.54 19.53 0.47
N TYR A 113 9.23 18.54 1.30
CA TYR A 113 8.34 18.68 2.45
C TYR A 113 9.18 18.79 3.72
N THR A 114 8.91 19.81 4.55
CA THR A 114 9.50 19.96 5.88
C THR A 114 8.41 19.84 6.94
N ALA A 115 8.60 18.94 7.89
CA ALA A 115 7.62 18.70 8.94
C ALA A 115 7.54 19.91 9.87
N LYS A 116 6.33 20.37 10.19
CA LYS A 116 6.14 21.45 11.19
C LYS A 116 6.46 20.97 12.60
N THR A 117 6.26 19.68 12.84
CA THR A 117 6.69 18.92 14.01
C THR A 117 7.20 17.58 13.47
N PRO A 118 8.34 17.05 13.95
CA PRO A 118 8.85 15.77 13.48
C PRO A 118 7.75 14.70 13.50
N LEU A 119 7.60 13.95 12.40
CA LEU A 119 6.66 12.84 12.33
C LEU A 119 7.11 11.77 13.32
N ASP A 120 6.23 11.42 14.26
CA ASP A 120 6.49 10.40 15.29
C ASP A 120 7.01 9.10 14.64
N PRO A 121 8.11 8.52 15.15
CA PRO A 121 8.72 7.32 14.58
C PRO A 121 7.83 6.07 14.64
N HIS A 122 6.69 6.10 15.32
CA HIS A 122 5.73 4.99 15.36
C HIS A 122 4.50 5.24 14.48
N LEU A 123 4.39 6.42 13.86
CA LEU A 123 3.30 6.81 12.98
C LEU A 123 3.77 6.90 11.53
N ARG A 124 2.79 7.11 10.64
CA ARG A 124 2.99 7.30 9.21
C ARG A 124 2.25 8.55 8.77
N ASP A 125 2.68 9.13 7.66
CA ASP A 125 1.96 10.20 6.97
C ASP A 125 1.89 9.88 5.46
N ALA A 126 1.10 10.66 4.74
CA ALA A 126 0.94 10.55 3.30
C ALA A 126 1.13 11.92 2.64
N LEU A 127 1.96 11.95 1.59
CA LEU A 127 2.21 13.14 0.79
C LEU A 127 1.71 12.89 -0.62
N VAL A 128 0.82 13.75 -1.14
CA VAL A 128 0.18 13.53 -2.43
C VAL A 128 0.67 14.55 -3.44
N LEU A 129 1.10 14.07 -4.61
CA LEU A 129 1.48 14.89 -5.75
C LEU A 129 0.52 14.63 -6.92
N SER A 130 0.03 15.69 -7.55
CA SER A 130 -0.59 15.62 -8.88
C SER A 130 0.48 15.78 -9.95
N VAL A 131 0.59 14.82 -10.86
CA VAL A 131 1.61 14.77 -11.93
C VAL A 131 0.95 14.42 -13.27
N LYS A 132 1.42 15.05 -14.37
CA LYS A 132 1.07 14.59 -15.72
C LYS A 132 2.00 13.45 -16.11
N LEU A 133 1.48 12.24 -16.23
CA LEU A 133 2.25 11.08 -16.66
C LEU A 133 2.68 11.25 -18.13
N PRO A 134 3.90 10.83 -18.49
CA PRO A 134 4.40 10.99 -19.85
C PRO A 134 3.73 10.00 -20.82
N ASP A 135 3.83 10.29 -22.11
CA ASP A 135 3.41 9.37 -23.17
C ASP A 135 4.45 8.24 -23.37
N ALA A 136 4.53 7.33 -22.41
CA ALA A 136 5.54 6.27 -22.39
C ALA A 136 4.98 4.96 -21.83
N ALA A 137 3.95 4.42 -22.47
CA ALA A 137 3.33 3.15 -22.06
C ALA A 137 4.37 2.02 -21.93
N GLY A 138 4.27 1.25 -20.84
CA GLY A 138 5.19 0.17 -20.48
C GLY A 138 6.45 0.63 -19.74
N LYS A 139 6.75 1.94 -19.70
CA LYS A 139 7.89 2.46 -18.94
C LYS A 139 7.55 2.59 -17.46
N THR A 140 8.53 2.27 -16.61
CA THR A 140 8.48 2.58 -15.17
C THR A 140 9.31 3.82 -14.91
N ILE A 141 8.70 4.82 -14.28
CA ILE A 141 9.38 6.03 -13.78
C ILE A 141 9.59 5.89 -12.28
N TYR A 142 10.73 6.40 -11.79
CA TYR A 142 11.14 6.29 -10.40
C TYR A 142 11.19 7.67 -9.76
N PHE A 143 10.84 7.76 -8.49
CA PHE A 143 10.82 8.99 -7.70
C PHE A 143 11.78 8.83 -6.51
N PRO A 144 13.11 8.92 -6.73
CA PRO A 144 14.07 8.86 -5.64
C PRO A 144 13.68 9.80 -4.51
N THR A 145 13.64 9.29 -3.29
CA THR A 145 13.12 10.03 -2.14
C THR A 145 14.11 10.01 -1.00
N LEU A 146 14.59 11.18 -0.58
CA LEU A 146 15.43 11.31 0.61
C LEU A 146 14.54 11.60 1.83
N GLN A 147 14.55 10.68 2.79
CA GLN A 147 13.89 10.85 4.09
C GLN A 147 14.95 11.24 5.12
N THR A 148 14.85 12.45 5.66
CA THR A 148 15.72 12.94 6.73
C THR A 148 14.96 12.93 8.05
N CYS A 149 15.62 12.44 9.10
CA CYS A 149 15.05 12.39 10.44
C CYS A 149 15.83 13.28 11.39
N GLU A 150 15.43 13.36 12.65
CA GLU A 150 16.17 14.11 13.67
C GLU A 150 17.61 13.62 13.79
N GLN A 151 17.84 12.31 13.61
CA GLN A 151 19.15 11.73 13.41
C GLN A 151 19.11 10.75 12.24
N GLY A 152 20.13 10.82 11.39
CA GLY A 152 20.25 9.97 10.22
C GLY A 152 19.28 10.33 9.09
N GLN A 153 19.38 9.54 8.03
CA GLN A 153 18.57 9.66 6.83
C GLN A 153 18.53 8.32 6.09
N THR A 154 17.48 8.11 5.31
CA THR A 154 17.39 7.00 4.37
C THR A 154 17.18 7.55 2.96
N ASP A 155 18.03 7.12 2.04
CA ASP A 155 17.93 7.47 0.62
C ASP A 155 17.21 6.35 -0.14
N TRP A 156 15.92 6.54 -0.39
CA TRP A 156 15.07 5.62 -1.15
C TRP A 156 15.30 5.86 -2.64
N SER A 157 16.46 5.43 -3.15
CA SER A 157 16.92 5.71 -4.52
C SER A 157 17.37 4.46 -5.30
N GLU A 158 17.39 3.28 -4.67
CA GLU A 158 17.87 2.07 -5.31
C GLU A 158 16.93 1.60 -6.43
N ILE A 159 17.50 1.25 -7.57
CA ILE A 159 16.81 0.66 -8.72
C ILE A 159 17.47 -0.68 -9.03
N ALA A 160 16.65 -1.72 -9.21
CA ALA A 160 17.14 -3.06 -9.49
C ALA A 160 17.89 -3.09 -10.83
N LYS A 161 19.08 -3.70 -10.83
CA LYS A 161 19.81 -3.97 -12.07
C LYS A 161 19.15 -5.11 -12.84
N GLU A 162 19.48 -5.24 -14.11
CA GLU A 162 19.02 -6.37 -14.92
C GLU A 162 19.38 -7.70 -14.25
N GLY A 163 18.37 -8.56 -14.06
CA GLY A 163 18.52 -9.87 -13.41
C GLY A 163 18.61 -9.84 -11.88
N GLN A 164 18.52 -8.68 -11.24
CA GLN A 164 18.42 -8.56 -9.77
C GLN A 164 16.95 -8.66 -9.33
N ASP A 165 16.69 -9.35 -8.22
CA ASP A 165 15.37 -9.33 -7.58
C ASP A 165 15.13 -7.95 -6.94
N PRO A 166 14.07 -7.20 -7.32
CA PRO A 166 13.72 -5.93 -6.68
C PRO A 166 13.47 -6.05 -5.17
N HIS A 167 13.12 -7.23 -4.67
CA HIS A 167 12.92 -7.48 -3.23
C HIS A 167 14.23 -7.53 -2.43
N ASP A 168 15.38 -7.64 -3.10
CA ASP A 168 16.70 -7.60 -2.46
C ASP A 168 17.19 -6.16 -2.21
N LEU A 169 16.49 -5.15 -2.73
CA LEU A 169 16.81 -3.75 -2.50
C LEU A 169 16.49 -3.34 -1.06
N LYS A 170 17.44 -2.66 -0.42
CA LYS A 170 17.31 -2.17 0.95
C LYS A 170 16.51 -0.88 1.00
N ALA A 171 16.69 -0.02 0.01
CA ALA A 171 16.04 1.28 -0.06
C ALA A 171 15.52 1.54 -1.50
N PRO A 172 14.55 0.72 -1.98
CA PRO A 172 14.04 0.85 -3.33
C PRO A 172 13.39 2.22 -3.55
N ALA A 173 13.65 2.82 -4.71
CA ALA A 173 12.98 4.05 -5.11
C ALA A 173 11.48 3.81 -5.33
N PRO A 174 10.59 4.68 -4.81
CA PRO A 174 9.19 4.69 -5.20
C PRO A 174 9.03 4.77 -6.72
N SER A 175 8.07 4.06 -7.30
CA SER A 175 7.96 3.96 -8.76
C SER A 175 6.52 3.88 -9.24
N VAL A 176 6.29 4.32 -10.48
CA VAL A 176 5.01 4.20 -11.19
C VAL A 176 5.26 3.61 -12.57
N THR A 177 4.61 2.48 -12.88
CA THR A 177 4.58 1.92 -14.22
C THR A 177 3.44 2.53 -15.01
N ILE A 178 3.75 3.05 -16.19
CA ILE A 178 2.81 3.75 -17.06
C ILE A 178 2.08 2.72 -17.92
N THR A 179 0.76 2.76 -17.90
CA THR A 179 -0.10 1.95 -18.75
C THR A 179 -0.44 2.68 -20.04
N PRO A 180 -0.91 1.99 -21.09
CA PRO A 180 -1.43 2.64 -22.29
C PRO A 180 -2.46 3.73 -21.97
N ALA A 181 -2.55 4.74 -22.83
CA ALA A 181 -3.56 5.79 -22.71
C ALA A 181 -4.97 5.17 -22.76
N ASP A 182 -5.90 5.76 -22.02
CA ASP A 182 -7.30 5.35 -22.07
C ASP A 182 -7.89 5.68 -23.46
N ALA A 183 -8.64 4.75 -24.04
CA ALA A 183 -9.26 4.94 -25.35
C ALA A 183 -10.39 5.99 -25.36
N ALA A 184 -10.79 6.49 -24.19
CA ALA A 184 -11.73 7.59 -24.06
C ALA A 184 -10.94 8.90 -24.05
N GLY A 185 -10.74 9.48 -25.23
CA GLY A 185 -10.20 10.83 -25.37
C GLY A 185 -11.02 11.82 -24.56
N ASP A 186 -10.33 12.69 -23.82
CA ASP A 186 -10.88 13.85 -23.11
C ASP A 186 -11.49 14.84 -24.12
N HIS A 187 -12.67 14.52 -24.63
CA HIS A 187 -13.58 15.50 -25.20
C HIS A 187 -14.38 16.11 -24.07
N HIS A 188 -13.81 17.12 -23.42
CA HIS A 188 -14.61 18.10 -22.68
C HIS A 188 -15.42 18.94 -23.68
N ALA A 189 -16.44 18.33 -24.29
CA ALA A 189 -17.60 19.06 -24.74
C ALA A 189 -18.45 19.30 -23.50
N ALA A 190 -18.58 20.58 -23.12
CA ALA A 190 -19.53 21.01 -22.12
C ALA A 190 -20.95 20.70 -22.63
N GLU A 191 -21.51 19.56 -22.21
CA GLU A 191 -22.96 19.38 -22.24
C GLU A 191 -23.56 20.16 -21.06
N ALA A 192 -24.38 21.14 -21.41
CA ALA A 192 -25.17 21.90 -20.45
C ALA A 192 -26.09 20.95 -19.69
N VAL A 193 -25.84 20.83 -18.38
CA VAL A 193 -26.70 20.06 -17.47
C VAL A 193 -28.01 20.84 -17.29
N SER A 194 -29.09 20.33 -17.87
CA SER A 194 -30.44 20.76 -17.55
C SER A 194 -30.79 20.26 -16.16
N THR A 195 -31.04 21.18 -15.23
CA THR A 195 -31.47 20.87 -13.86
C THR A 195 -32.90 20.32 -13.89
N GLU A 196 -33.07 19.00 -13.73
CA GLU A 196 -34.35 18.42 -13.34
C GLU A 196 -34.21 17.68 -12.00
N GLN A 197 -34.83 18.27 -11.00
CA GLN A 197 -34.94 17.77 -9.64
C GLN A 197 -36.00 16.66 -9.59
N ALA A 198 -35.60 15.44 -9.21
CA ALA A 198 -36.53 14.39 -8.82
C ALA A 198 -35.99 13.59 -7.63
N SER A 199 -36.60 13.86 -6.47
CA SER A 199 -36.87 13.06 -5.28
C SER A 199 -36.00 11.86 -4.91
N ALA A 200 -35.60 11.86 -3.63
CA ALA A 200 -34.97 10.76 -2.91
C ALA A 200 -35.75 9.44 -3.01
N VAL A 201 -35.03 8.36 -3.33
CA VAL A 201 -35.42 6.98 -3.02
C VAL A 201 -34.52 6.51 -1.89
N THR A 202 -35.13 6.24 -0.74
CA THR A 202 -34.53 5.46 0.35
C THR A 202 -34.37 4.01 -0.11
N ASP A 203 -33.13 3.57 -0.33
CA ASP A 203 -32.81 2.19 -0.66
C ASP A 203 -32.73 1.35 0.62
N ASP A 204 -33.87 0.79 1.02
CA ASP A 204 -34.04 -0.20 2.09
C ASP A 204 -33.77 -1.64 1.58
N GLY A 205 -32.83 -1.80 0.65
CA GLY A 205 -32.54 -3.08 -0.02
C GLY A 205 -31.21 -3.74 0.34
N SER A 206 -30.26 -3.01 0.95
CA SER A 206 -28.89 -3.50 1.18
C SER A 206 -28.69 -4.18 2.55
N GLN A 207 -29.54 -3.87 3.54
CA GLN A 207 -29.51 -4.54 4.84
C GLN A 207 -29.89 -6.03 4.70
N ALA A 208 -30.79 -6.37 3.77
CA ALA A 208 -31.39 -7.71 3.67
C ALA A 208 -30.50 -8.88 3.26
N ARG A 209 -29.33 -8.61 2.72
CA ARG A 209 -28.41 -9.67 2.28
C ARG A 209 -27.28 -9.95 3.28
N SER A 210 -27.10 -9.10 4.29
CA SER A 210 -26.04 -9.27 5.31
C SER A 210 -26.44 -10.18 6.48
N TRP A 211 -27.73 -10.32 6.79
CA TRP A 211 -28.15 -11.16 7.94
C TRP A 211 -28.20 -12.65 7.64
N ALA A 212 -28.43 -13.04 6.37
CA ALA A 212 -28.49 -14.45 5.98
C ALA A 212 -27.13 -15.16 6.18
N GLY A 213 -26.02 -14.45 5.91
CA GLY A 213 -24.67 -14.97 6.14
C GLY A 213 -24.32 -15.12 7.62
N LEU A 214 -24.79 -14.19 8.47
CA LEU A 214 -24.53 -14.22 9.91
C LEU A 214 -25.29 -15.37 10.61
N ILE A 215 -26.55 -15.60 10.22
CA ILE A 215 -27.37 -16.70 10.76
C ILE A 215 -26.81 -18.06 10.35
N ALA A 216 -26.32 -18.21 9.11
CA ALA A 216 -25.65 -19.44 8.68
C ALA A 216 -24.32 -19.67 9.43
N GLY A 217 -23.54 -18.62 9.69
CA GLY A 217 -22.28 -18.71 10.44
C GLY A 217 -22.46 -19.12 11.90
N ILE A 218 -23.48 -18.58 12.59
CA ILE A 218 -23.78 -18.93 13.99
C ILE A 218 -24.28 -20.38 14.12
N ALA A 219 -25.09 -20.85 13.16
CA ALA A 219 -25.52 -22.25 13.13
C ALA A 219 -24.34 -23.22 12.93
N GLY A 220 -23.36 -22.87 12.08
CA GLY A 220 -22.14 -23.65 11.89
C GLY A 220 -21.28 -23.75 13.16
N LEU A 221 -21.12 -22.63 13.89
CA LEU A 221 -20.40 -22.59 15.18
C LEU A 221 -21.09 -23.43 16.26
N GLY A 222 -22.43 -23.41 16.32
CA GLY A 222 -23.20 -24.22 17.27
C GLY A 222 -23.04 -25.72 17.05
N LEU A 223 -23.09 -26.17 15.79
CA LEU A 223 -22.89 -27.59 15.44
C LEU A 223 -21.45 -28.06 15.70
N GLY A 224 -20.46 -27.21 15.40
CA GLY A 224 -19.05 -27.48 15.70
C GLY A 224 -18.77 -27.59 17.20
N GLY A 225 -19.35 -26.71 18.02
CA GLY A 225 -19.24 -26.74 19.47
C GLY A 225 -19.85 -28.01 20.08
N ALA A 226 -21.04 -28.42 19.63
CA ALA A 226 -21.70 -29.63 20.12
C ALA A 226 -20.90 -30.92 19.83
N ALA A 227 -20.27 -31.01 18.65
CA ALA A 227 -19.39 -32.13 18.29
C ALA A 227 -18.13 -32.18 19.18
N PHE A 228 -17.53 -31.03 19.49
CA PHE A 228 -16.36 -30.93 20.37
C PHE A 228 -16.67 -31.40 21.80
N PHE A 229 -17.80 -30.99 22.37
CA PHE A 229 -18.22 -31.43 23.72
C PHE A 229 -18.62 -32.91 23.78
N ARG A 230 -19.27 -33.45 22.74
CA ARG A 230 -19.63 -34.88 22.68
C ARG A 230 -18.39 -35.78 22.61
N SER A 231 -17.32 -35.34 21.96
CA SER A 231 -16.05 -36.07 21.91
C SER A 231 -15.33 -36.13 23.27
N ARG A 232 -15.56 -35.14 24.14
CA ARG A 232 -14.99 -35.04 25.50
C ARG A 232 -15.70 -35.90 26.53
N SER A 233 -16.97 -36.26 26.31
CA SER A 233 -17.78 -37.04 27.25
C SER A 233 -17.62 -38.56 27.13
N ALA A 234 -16.85 -39.05 26.15
CA ALA A 234 -16.49 -40.46 26.07
C ALA A 234 -15.38 -40.79 27.10
N LYS A 235 -15.76 -40.91 28.37
CA LYS A 235 -14.90 -41.46 29.43
C LYS A 235 -14.78 -42.97 29.22
N PRO A 236 -13.57 -43.56 29.15
CA PRO A 236 -13.46 -45.02 29.13
C PRO A 236 -13.88 -45.59 30.50
N ALA A 237 -14.71 -46.62 30.46
CA ALA A 237 -15.18 -47.34 31.63
C ALA A 237 -14.00 -47.94 32.40
N ALA A 238 -13.98 -47.74 33.73
CA ALA A 238 -13.03 -48.36 34.63
C ALA A 238 -13.30 -49.88 34.71
N ALA A 239 -12.32 -50.69 34.29
CA ALA A 239 -12.33 -52.13 34.50
C ALA A 239 -12.00 -52.43 35.97
N LYS A 240 -12.88 -53.19 36.63
CA LYS A 240 -12.73 -53.69 38.00
C LYS A 240 -11.47 -54.54 38.15
N ALA A 241 -10.69 -54.27 39.20
CA ALA A 241 -9.64 -55.15 39.69
C ALA A 241 -10.25 -56.35 40.42
N THR A 242 -9.86 -57.56 40.04
CA THR A 242 -10.11 -58.80 40.79
C THR A 242 -8.78 -59.22 41.40
N THR A 243 -8.67 -59.09 42.73
CA THR A 243 -7.54 -59.58 43.53
C THR A 243 -7.87 -60.97 44.04
N LYS A 244 -6.89 -61.87 43.98
CA LYS A 244 -6.86 -63.16 44.68
C LYS A 244 -6.10 -62.98 45.98
#